data_AF-A0A934C450-F1
#
_entry.id   AF-A0A934C450-F1
#
_cell.length_a   1.000
_cell.length_b   1.000
_cell.length_c   1.000
_cell.angle_alpha   90.00
_cell.angle_beta   90.00
_cell.angle_gamma   90.00
#
_symmetry.space_group_name_H-M   'P 1'
#
loop_
_entity.id
_entity.type
_entity.pdbx_description
1 polymer ?
#
loop_
_entity_poly.entity_id
_entity_poly.type
_entity_poly.pdbx_seq_one_letter_code
_entity_poly.pdbx_strand_id
1 'polypeptide(L)'
;MNTNLLLKLLLDFVMSSFIAATALSFLLVRLRKKEAQFAGIISVLGLGEDEVRVFSHTVRDEYSGRDYVLPVLFTSLVSVAGFTALFFGADLVTYNAQKPNLLLTAGYFNSDPGKITDLRFQSMLVLTLAFVGAFIWSAREIIRRLVSGDLTPSVYYSAGMRVIFASLLSLMILFLNSAMPFAEYTSALVPVVAFLTGMLPDQAMIYLRSRIPMFSAVTQSAAELPLEMIEGVNAFHKVRLGEVGIDNAQNLAEANLVELLLKTPFTATQLIDWIAQAKLYLLVKDDIGKLRGIGIRTILDFMSVAKDPERLRAIAQEAQVSELALGLIQTGVAQDASVTRLGYFRTRLGALGQAEQLLKA
;
A
#
# COMPACT_ATOMS: atom_id res chain seq x y z
N MET A 1 1.53 26.39 -37.09
CA MET A 1 1.84 25.37 -36.07
C MET A 1 1.45 24.02 -36.63
N ASN A 2 2.35 23.04 -36.67
CA ASN A 2 2.10 21.73 -37.32
C ASN A 2 0.93 21.01 -36.64
N THR A 3 -0.04 20.49 -37.40
CA THR A 3 -1.22 19.77 -36.86
C THR A 3 -0.82 18.60 -35.96
N ASN A 4 0.30 17.93 -36.27
CA ASN A 4 0.88 16.86 -35.45
C ASN A 4 1.40 17.37 -34.08
N LEU A 5 2.06 18.52 -34.06
CA LEU A 5 2.54 19.15 -32.81
C LEU A 5 1.36 19.52 -31.89
N LEU A 6 0.31 20.11 -32.47
CA LEU A 6 -0.92 20.43 -31.75
C LEU A 6 -1.57 19.19 -31.12
N LEU A 7 -1.65 18.09 -31.87
CA LEU A 7 -2.20 16.84 -31.37
C LEU A 7 -1.38 16.25 -30.21
N LYS A 8 -0.04 16.22 -30.33
CA LYS A 8 0.85 15.73 -29.26
C LYS A 8 0.68 16.54 -27.98
N LEU A 9 0.65 17.88 -28.09
CA LEU A 9 0.44 18.77 -26.95
C LEU A 9 -0.92 18.59 -26.30
N LEU A 10 -1.98 18.40 -27.11
CA LEU A 10 -3.32 18.14 -26.61
C LEU A 10 -3.40 16.81 -25.85
N LEU A 11 -2.79 15.75 -26.38
CA LEU A 11 -2.77 14.44 -25.71
C LEU A 11 -2.01 14.49 -24.39
N ASP A 12 -0.84 15.15 -24.35
CA ASP A 12 -0.07 15.34 -23.12
C ASP A 12 -0.90 16.08 -22.06
N PHE A 13 -1.51 17.21 -22.43
CA PHE A 13 -2.37 17.98 -21.54
C PHE A 13 -3.54 17.17 -20.99
N VAL A 14 -4.26 16.45 -21.86
CA VAL A 14 -5.42 15.64 -21.43
C VAL A 14 -4.98 14.53 -20.48
N MET A 15 -3.91 13.81 -20.79
CA MET A 15 -3.47 12.67 -19.98
C MET A 15 -2.84 13.09 -18.65
N SER A 16 -2.06 14.18 -18.63
CA SER A 16 -1.49 14.73 -17.40
C SER A 16 -2.53 15.37 -16.48
N SER A 17 -3.61 15.92 -17.04
CA SER A 17 -4.70 16.55 -16.25
C SER A 17 -5.44 15.57 -15.32
N PHE A 18 -5.34 14.26 -15.58
CA PHE A 18 -5.95 13.20 -14.77
C PHE A 18 -5.57 13.31 -13.27
N ILE A 19 -4.31 13.63 -12.96
CA ILE A 19 -3.83 13.75 -11.58
C ILE A 19 -4.54 14.88 -10.84
N ALA A 20 -4.64 16.05 -11.46
CA ALA A 20 -5.34 17.21 -10.89
C ALA A 20 -6.86 16.97 -10.79
N ALA A 21 -7.46 16.36 -11.82
CA ALA A 21 -8.89 16.07 -11.88
C ALA A 21 -9.34 15.12 -10.74
N THR A 22 -8.55 14.08 -10.45
CA THR A 22 -8.85 13.15 -9.34
C THR A 22 -8.74 13.81 -7.97
N ALA A 23 -7.76 14.70 -7.78
CA ALA A 23 -7.60 15.43 -6.52
C ALA A 23 -8.77 16.40 -6.30
N LEU A 24 -9.15 17.14 -7.33
CA LEU A 24 -10.30 18.06 -7.29
C LEU A 24 -11.60 17.30 -7.01
N SER A 25 -11.81 16.16 -7.68
CA SER A 25 -12.98 15.30 -7.43
C SER A 25 -13.04 14.80 -5.99
N PHE A 26 -11.89 14.46 -5.39
CA PHE A 26 -11.85 13.99 -4.01
C PHE A 26 -12.23 15.10 -3.02
N LEU A 27 -11.59 16.27 -3.13
CA LEU A 27 -11.78 17.39 -2.22
C LEU A 27 -13.20 17.96 -2.29
N LEU A 28 -13.80 18.03 -3.48
CA LEU A 28 -15.14 18.63 -3.65
C LEU A 28 -16.28 17.70 -3.23
N VAL A 29 -16.17 16.40 -3.52
CA VAL A 29 -17.32 15.47 -3.42
C VAL A 29 -17.10 14.41 -2.35
N ARG A 30 -15.93 13.76 -2.32
CA ARG A 30 -15.72 12.56 -1.52
C ARG A 30 -15.33 12.85 -0.08
N LEU A 31 -14.61 13.94 0.17
CA LEU A 31 -14.19 14.33 1.52
C LEU A 31 -15.39 14.51 2.46
N ARG A 32 -16.40 15.28 2.03
CA ARG A 32 -17.64 15.50 2.81
C ARG A 32 -18.36 14.20 3.14
N LYS A 33 -18.41 13.27 2.19
CA LYS A 33 -19.04 11.96 2.40
C LYS A 33 -18.27 11.13 3.43
N LYS A 34 -16.93 11.18 3.40
CA LYS A 34 -16.10 10.49 4.38
C LYS A 34 -16.24 11.07 5.77
N GLU A 35 -16.22 12.40 5.91
CA GLU A 35 -16.41 13.08 7.19
C GLU A 35 -17.74 12.66 7.84
N ALA A 36 -18.83 12.63 7.07
CA ALA A 36 -20.14 12.19 7.54
C ALA A 36 -20.15 10.70 7.97
N GLN A 37 -19.51 9.82 7.20
CA GLN A 37 -19.39 8.40 7.54
C GLN A 37 -18.57 8.17 8.80
N PHE A 38 -17.43 8.86 8.94
CA PHE A 38 -16.57 8.78 10.10
C PHE A 38 -17.28 9.30 11.35
N ALA A 39 -17.95 10.46 11.27
CA ALA A 39 -18.75 10.99 12.36
C ALA A 39 -19.85 10.00 12.81
N GLY A 40 -20.51 9.34 11.86
CA GLY A 40 -21.47 8.27 12.14
C GLY A 40 -20.85 7.11 12.92
N ILE A 41 -19.72 6.56 12.45
CA ILE A 41 -19.01 5.45 13.13
C ILE A 41 -18.53 5.86 14.53
N ILE A 42 -18.00 7.07 14.69
CA ILE A 42 -17.54 7.58 15.98
C ILE A 42 -18.69 7.70 16.97
N SER A 43 -19.84 8.20 16.52
CA SER A 43 -21.04 8.30 17.36
C SER A 43 -21.52 6.91 17.83
N VAL A 44 -21.45 5.92 16.93
CA VAL A 44 -21.77 4.51 17.23
C VAL A 44 -20.81 3.91 18.24
N LEU A 45 -19.51 4.13 18.10
CA LEU A 45 -18.50 3.60 19.02
C LEU A 45 -18.61 4.21 20.43
N GLY A 46 -19.32 5.33 20.59
CA GLY A 46 -19.59 5.94 21.88
C GLY A 46 -18.36 6.55 22.54
N LEU A 47 -17.44 7.08 21.73
CA LEU A 47 -16.28 7.79 22.24
C LEU A 47 -16.73 9.05 22.99
N GLY A 48 -16.04 9.37 24.08
CA GLY A 48 -16.34 10.57 24.88
C GLY A 48 -16.08 11.87 24.11
N GLU A 49 -16.72 12.98 24.48
CA GLU A 49 -16.59 14.26 23.75
C GLU A 49 -15.13 14.70 23.58
N ASP A 50 -14.27 14.47 24.58
CA ASP A 50 -12.84 14.79 24.52
C ASP A 50 -12.08 13.92 23.51
N GLU A 51 -12.37 12.62 23.44
CA GLU A 51 -11.78 11.71 22.45
C GLU A 51 -12.24 12.09 21.03
N VAL A 52 -13.53 12.38 20.85
CA VAL A 52 -14.09 12.82 19.57
C VAL A 52 -13.43 14.11 19.09
N ARG A 53 -13.20 15.09 19.99
CA ARG A 53 -12.50 16.33 19.64
C ARG A 53 -11.10 16.04 19.12
N VAL A 54 -10.30 15.26 19.86
CA VAL A 54 -8.93 14.90 19.45
C VAL A 54 -8.92 14.28 18.05
N PHE A 55 -9.77 13.29 17.79
CA PHE A 55 -9.79 12.58 16.50
C PHE A 55 -10.40 13.42 15.36
N SER A 56 -11.39 14.27 15.64
CA SER A 56 -11.99 15.15 14.63
C SER A 56 -11.00 16.19 14.08
N HIS A 57 -10.10 16.69 14.92
CA HIS A 57 -9.00 17.55 14.49
C HIS A 57 -8.02 16.77 13.61
N THR A 58 -7.65 15.54 13.99
CA THR A 58 -6.78 14.68 13.18
C THR A 58 -7.38 14.39 11.79
N VAL A 59 -8.69 14.16 11.68
CA VAL A 59 -9.35 13.95 10.37
C VAL A 59 -9.22 15.15 9.47
N ARG A 60 -9.48 16.36 9.99
CA ARG A 60 -9.49 17.58 9.20
C ARG A 60 -8.08 18.00 8.75
N ASP A 61 -7.10 17.73 9.61
CA ASP A 61 -5.69 18.02 9.32
C ASP A 61 -5.12 17.02 8.31
N GLU A 62 -5.45 15.72 8.41
CA GLU A 62 -4.96 14.67 7.48
C GLU A 62 -5.39 14.90 6.02
N TYR A 63 -6.57 15.51 5.81
CA TYR A 63 -7.14 15.77 4.47
C TYR A 63 -7.21 17.26 4.12
N SER A 64 -6.36 18.09 4.75
CA SER A 64 -6.32 19.52 4.46
C SER A 64 -6.04 19.78 2.98
N GLY A 65 -6.91 20.56 2.32
CA GLY A 65 -6.78 20.85 0.89
C GLY A 65 -5.44 21.49 0.50
N ARG A 66 -4.78 22.18 1.45
CA ARG A 66 -3.44 22.76 1.23
C ARG A 66 -2.36 21.69 1.07
N ASP A 67 -2.50 20.57 1.75
CA ASP A 67 -1.51 19.49 1.75
C ASP A 67 -1.52 18.69 0.44
N TYR A 68 -2.59 18.82 -0.37
CA TYR A 68 -2.67 18.26 -1.71
C TYR A 68 -1.89 19.05 -2.75
N VAL A 69 -1.66 20.35 -2.55
CA VAL A 69 -1.11 21.24 -3.58
C VAL A 69 0.25 20.74 -4.06
N LEU A 70 1.18 20.49 -3.14
CA LEU A 70 2.54 20.07 -3.46
C LEU A 70 2.62 18.65 -4.06
N PRO A 71 2.00 17.60 -3.47
CA PRO A 71 1.99 16.26 -4.07
C PRO A 71 1.33 16.21 -5.45
N VAL A 72 0.19 16.88 -5.64
CA VAL A 72 -0.53 16.87 -6.92
C VAL A 72 0.28 17.60 -7.97
N LEU A 73 0.88 18.75 -7.63
CA LEU A 73 1.76 19.48 -8.53
C LEU A 73 2.99 18.66 -8.91
N PHE A 74 3.67 18.06 -7.93
CA PHE A 74 4.82 17.18 -8.17
C PHE A 74 4.48 16.05 -9.15
N THR A 75 3.41 15.30 -8.88
CA THR A 75 3.03 14.15 -9.71
C THR A 75 2.48 14.56 -11.06
N SER A 76 1.84 15.73 -11.16
CA SER A 76 1.43 16.30 -12.44
C SER A 76 2.64 16.68 -13.29
N LEU A 77 3.66 17.33 -12.71
CA LEU A 77 4.89 17.68 -13.42
C LEU A 77 5.65 16.44 -13.89
N VAL A 78 5.75 15.41 -13.05
CA VAL A 78 6.35 14.11 -13.42
C VAL A 78 5.56 13.46 -14.57
N SER A 79 4.22 13.54 -14.53
CA SER A 79 3.35 12.99 -15.58
C SER A 79 3.52 13.74 -16.90
N VAL A 80 3.56 15.07 -16.87
CA VAL A 80 3.84 15.91 -18.05
C VAL A 80 5.21 15.55 -18.63
N ALA A 81 6.27 15.47 -17.81
CA ALA A 81 7.59 15.09 -18.28
C ALA A 81 7.62 13.71 -18.94
N GLY A 82 6.91 12.73 -18.36
CA GLY A 82 6.79 11.38 -18.90
C GLY A 82 5.99 11.31 -20.21
N PHE A 83 4.86 12.01 -20.31
CA PHE A 83 4.09 12.09 -21.56
C PHE A 83 4.82 12.88 -22.64
N THR A 84 5.52 13.94 -22.27
CA THR A 84 6.43 14.65 -23.18
C THR A 84 7.51 13.70 -23.70
N ALA A 85 8.14 12.89 -22.84
CA ALA A 85 9.09 11.87 -23.28
C ALA A 85 8.44 10.81 -24.19
N LEU A 86 7.19 10.42 -23.93
CA LEU A 86 6.45 9.45 -24.76
C LEU A 86 6.15 9.99 -26.15
N PHE A 87 5.63 11.22 -26.26
CA PHE A 87 5.18 11.79 -27.54
C PHE A 87 6.30 12.46 -28.34
N PHE A 88 7.31 13.01 -27.67
CA PHE A 88 8.42 13.74 -28.30
C PHE A 88 9.76 13.01 -28.19
N GLY A 89 9.83 11.85 -27.53
CA GLY A 89 11.10 11.14 -27.28
C GLY A 89 11.89 10.81 -28.54
N ALA A 90 11.21 10.33 -29.58
CA ALA A 90 11.84 10.06 -30.88
C ALA A 90 12.46 11.34 -31.48
N ASP A 91 11.69 12.44 -31.48
CA ASP A 91 12.14 13.73 -31.97
C ASP A 91 13.36 14.21 -31.17
N LEU A 92 13.32 14.12 -29.83
CA LEU A 92 14.41 14.50 -28.92
C LEU A 92 15.70 13.71 -29.16
N VAL A 93 15.61 12.43 -29.52
CA VAL A 93 16.79 11.63 -29.88
C VAL A 93 17.39 12.13 -31.19
N THR A 94 16.55 12.39 -32.19
CA THR A 94 16.99 12.83 -33.53
C THR A 94 17.64 14.22 -33.54
N TYR A 95 17.14 15.20 -32.77
CA TYR A 95 17.66 16.57 -32.76
C TYR A 95 19.13 16.69 -32.36
N ASN A 96 19.63 15.77 -31.55
CA ASN A 96 21.03 15.73 -31.11
C ASN A 96 21.66 14.37 -31.45
N ALA A 97 21.41 13.84 -32.65
CA ALA A 97 21.99 12.57 -33.08
C ALA A 97 23.51 12.52 -32.79
N GLN A 98 24.03 11.35 -32.41
CA GLN A 98 25.45 11.10 -32.12
C GLN A 98 26.04 11.72 -30.85
N LYS A 99 25.34 12.62 -30.15
CA LYS A 99 25.82 13.13 -28.85
C LYS A 99 25.51 12.14 -27.71
N PRO A 100 26.46 11.90 -26.78
CA PRO A 100 26.20 11.10 -25.60
C PRO A 100 25.22 11.81 -24.66
N ASN A 101 24.48 11.02 -23.87
CA ASN A 101 23.57 11.53 -22.84
C ASN A 101 23.79 10.71 -21.57
N LEU A 102 24.08 11.38 -20.45
CA LEU A 102 24.46 10.71 -19.21
C LEU A 102 23.47 9.60 -18.79
N LEU A 103 22.17 9.84 -18.97
CA LEU A 103 21.12 8.89 -18.60
C LEU A 103 20.87 7.81 -19.65
N LEU A 104 20.90 8.17 -20.94
CA LEU A 104 20.51 7.28 -22.04
C LEU A 104 21.67 6.48 -22.65
N THR A 105 22.92 6.87 -22.38
CA THR A 105 24.11 6.15 -22.86
C THR A 105 24.91 5.51 -21.72
N ALA A 106 24.70 5.93 -20.47
CA ALA A 106 25.40 5.43 -19.29
C ALA A 106 26.92 5.27 -19.53
N GLY A 107 27.49 4.10 -19.17
CA GLY A 107 28.91 3.80 -19.34
C GLY A 107 29.40 3.63 -20.79
N TYR A 108 28.50 3.68 -21.78
CA TYR A 108 28.84 3.47 -23.20
C TYR A 108 29.17 4.77 -23.95
N PHE A 109 29.52 5.85 -23.22
CA PHE A 109 29.77 7.20 -23.77
C PHE A 109 30.93 7.30 -24.78
N ASN A 110 31.86 6.33 -24.79
CA ASN A 110 32.98 6.25 -25.73
C ASN A 110 32.74 5.30 -26.92
N SER A 111 31.49 4.88 -27.16
CA SER A 111 31.15 3.95 -28.25
C SER A 111 31.02 4.65 -29.61
N ASP A 112 30.95 3.88 -30.70
CA ASP A 112 30.72 4.40 -32.05
C ASP A 112 29.47 5.30 -32.11
N PRO A 113 29.49 6.43 -32.84
CA PRO A 113 28.35 7.37 -32.95
C PRO A 113 27.02 6.71 -33.38
N GLY A 114 27.09 5.67 -34.21
CA GLY A 114 25.93 4.86 -34.61
C GLY A 114 25.35 4.07 -33.42
N LYS A 115 26.20 3.35 -32.68
CA LYS A 115 25.80 2.59 -31.49
C LYS A 115 25.25 3.49 -30.38
N ILE A 116 25.82 4.69 -30.20
CA ILE A 116 25.30 5.71 -29.27
C ILE A 116 23.87 6.09 -29.64
N THR A 117 23.60 6.26 -30.93
CA THR A 117 22.26 6.65 -31.41
C THR A 117 21.25 5.51 -31.20
N ASP A 118 21.62 4.28 -31.55
CA ASP A 118 20.76 3.09 -31.36
C ASP A 118 20.43 2.86 -29.87
N LEU A 119 21.44 2.94 -29.00
CA LEU A 119 21.26 2.79 -27.55
C LEU A 119 20.35 3.87 -26.97
N ARG A 120 20.43 5.11 -27.47
CA ARG A 120 19.54 6.20 -27.05
C ARG A 120 18.10 5.95 -27.47
N PHE A 121 17.86 5.43 -28.67
CA PHE A 121 16.51 5.02 -29.09
C PHE A 121 15.96 3.91 -28.20
N GLN A 122 16.75 2.86 -27.94
CA GLN A 122 16.34 1.77 -27.06
C GLN A 122 16.06 2.24 -25.63
N SER A 123 16.94 3.07 -25.07
CA SER A 123 16.78 3.61 -23.72
C SER A 123 15.56 4.52 -23.60
N MET A 124 15.28 5.35 -24.62
CA MET A 124 14.05 6.15 -24.64
C MET A 124 12.79 5.29 -24.77
N LEU A 125 12.82 4.23 -25.57
CA LEU A 125 11.72 3.27 -25.64
C LEU A 125 11.48 2.60 -24.27
N VAL A 126 12.55 2.16 -23.59
CA VAL A 126 12.48 1.54 -22.27
C VAL A 126 11.91 2.52 -21.22
N LEU A 127 12.44 3.74 -21.18
CA LEU A 127 11.98 4.78 -20.26
C LEU A 127 10.48 5.09 -20.46
N THR A 128 10.06 5.25 -21.72
CA THR A 128 8.67 5.61 -22.04
C THR A 128 7.69 4.48 -21.76
N LEU A 129 8.04 3.22 -22.05
CA LEU A 129 7.16 2.09 -21.73
C LEU A 129 7.10 1.80 -20.23
N ALA A 130 8.20 1.94 -19.50
CA ALA A 130 8.20 1.87 -18.04
C ALA A 130 7.34 2.99 -17.43
N PHE A 131 7.43 4.20 -17.97
CA PHE A 131 6.53 5.31 -17.60
C PHE A 131 5.06 4.93 -17.81
N VAL A 132 4.68 4.41 -18.98
CA VAL A 132 3.28 4.03 -19.28
C VAL A 132 2.78 2.96 -18.30
N GLY A 133 3.57 1.93 -18.03
CA GLY A 133 3.22 0.89 -17.05
C GLY A 133 3.04 1.45 -15.64
N ALA A 134 3.94 2.32 -15.19
CA ALA A 134 3.86 2.97 -13.89
C ALA A 134 2.68 3.93 -13.78
N PHE A 135 2.39 4.70 -14.83
CA PHE A 135 1.26 5.63 -14.88
C PHE A 135 -0.07 4.89 -14.79
N ILE A 136 -0.26 3.82 -15.58
CA ILE A 136 -1.50 3.02 -15.54
C ILE A 136 -1.71 2.41 -14.15
N TRP A 137 -0.66 1.87 -13.55
CA TRP A 137 -0.74 1.32 -12.19
C TRP A 137 -1.10 2.40 -11.17
N SER A 138 -0.41 3.54 -11.20
CA SER A 138 -0.69 4.69 -10.33
C SER A 138 -2.11 5.23 -10.52
N ALA A 139 -2.59 5.32 -11.76
CA ALA A 139 -3.95 5.76 -12.06
C ALA A 139 -5.00 4.81 -11.50
N ARG A 140 -4.81 3.49 -11.66
CA ARG A 140 -5.67 2.47 -11.06
C ARG A 140 -5.70 2.60 -9.54
N GLU A 141 -4.55 2.85 -8.92
CA GLU A 141 -4.44 3.01 -7.47
C GLU A 141 -5.15 4.27 -6.96
N ILE A 142 -4.97 5.40 -7.64
CA ILE A 142 -5.64 6.67 -7.32
C ILE A 142 -7.16 6.51 -7.47
N ILE A 143 -7.65 5.88 -8.55
CA ILE A 143 -9.10 5.65 -8.74
C ILE A 143 -9.64 4.75 -7.63
N ARG A 144 -8.92 3.67 -7.30
CA ARG A 144 -9.32 2.77 -6.21
C ARG A 144 -9.51 3.56 -4.91
N ARG A 145 -8.55 4.41 -4.55
CA ARG A 145 -8.60 5.25 -3.35
C ARG A 145 -9.64 6.36 -3.39
N LEU A 146 -9.86 6.94 -4.56
CA LEU A 146 -10.91 7.92 -4.78
C LEU A 146 -12.29 7.29 -4.49
N VAL A 147 -12.49 6.04 -4.91
CA VAL A 147 -13.74 5.30 -4.69
C VAL A 147 -13.89 4.90 -3.22
N SER A 148 -12.84 4.40 -2.57
CA SER A 148 -12.85 4.02 -1.14
C SER A 148 -12.78 5.21 -0.18
N GLY A 149 -12.47 6.41 -0.66
CA GLY A 149 -12.43 7.62 0.16
C GLY A 149 -11.12 7.79 0.95
N ASP A 150 -10.11 6.96 0.76
CA ASP A 150 -8.82 7.00 1.47
C ASP A 150 -7.69 7.58 0.60
N LEU A 151 -8.02 8.59 -0.22
CA LEU A 151 -7.05 9.24 -1.10
C LEU A 151 -6.27 10.32 -0.36
N THR A 152 -5.30 9.92 0.47
CA THR A 152 -4.41 10.84 1.18
C THR A 152 -3.41 11.55 0.24
N PRO A 153 -2.85 12.70 0.63
CA PRO A 153 -1.83 13.40 -0.17
C PRO A 153 -0.60 12.55 -0.49
N SER A 154 -0.20 11.66 0.42
CA SER A 154 0.95 10.76 0.27
C SER A 154 0.81 9.79 -0.91
N VAL A 155 -0.42 9.46 -1.32
CA VAL A 155 -0.70 8.61 -2.50
C VAL A 155 -0.15 9.25 -3.76
N TYR A 156 -0.33 10.57 -3.91
CA TYR A 156 0.16 11.30 -5.06
C TYR A 156 1.69 11.31 -5.06
N TYR A 157 2.34 11.58 -3.93
CA TYR A 157 3.81 11.48 -3.84
C TYR A 157 4.32 10.09 -4.22
N SER A 158 3.70 9.05 -3.66
CA SER A 158 4.05 7.66 -3.97
C SER A 158 3.88 7.37 -5.46
N ALA A 159 2.81 7.85 -6.10
CA ALA A 159 2.59 7.71 -7.53
C ALA A 159 3.70 8.40 -8.38
N GLY A 160 4.08 9.63 -8.03
CA GLY A 160 5.16 10.34 -8.72
C GLY A 160 6.52 9.67 -8.53
N MET A 161 6.83 9.27 -7.29
CA MET A 161 8.06 8.54 -6.97
C MET A 161 8.13 7.19 -7.68
N ARG A 162 7.01 6.44 -7.73
CA ARG A 162 6.91 5.18 -8.47
C ARG A 162 7.24 5.37 -9.94
N VAL A 163 6.71 6.40 -10.58
CA VAL A 163 6.97 6.68 -12.00
C VAL A 163 8.45 6.94 -12.26
N ILE A 164 9.08 7.79 -11.45
CA ILE A 164 10.52 8.08 -11.55
C ILE A 164 11.33 6.80 -11.32
N PHE A 165 11.07 6.11 -10.20
CA PHE A 165 11.80 4.93 -9.79
C PHE A 165 11.70 3.80 -10.80
N ALA A 166 10.49 3.48 -11.27
CA ALA A 166 10.28 2.40 -12.22
C ALA A 166 10.92 2.69 -13.60
N SER A 167 10.90 3.95 -14.04
CA SER A 167 11.56 4.37 -15.29
C SER A 167 13.08 4.20 -15.20
N LEU A 168 13.69 4.64 -14.09
CA LEU A 168 15.12 4.49 -13.86
C LEU A 168 15.51 3.01 -13.66
N LEU A 169 14.72 2.26 -12.90
CA LEU A 169 14.94 0.84 -12.66
C LEU A 169 14.92 0.04 -13.97
N SER A 170 14.00 0.37 -14.88
CA SER A 170 13.91 -0.28 -16.17
C SER A 170 15.13 -0.02 -17.06
N LEU A 171 15.67 1.21 -17.02
CA LEU A 171 16.95 1.53 -17.66
C LEU A 171 18.11 0.74 -17.04
N MET A 172 18.14 0.60 -15.71
CA MET A 172 19.17 -0.20 -15.04
C MET A 172 19.12 -1.68 -15.47
N ILE A 173 17.93 -2.24 -15.65
CA ILE A 173 17.76 -3.62 -16.16
C ILE A 173 18.29 -3.72 -17.60
N LEU A 174 17.99 -2.74 -18.46
CA LEU A 174 18.54 -2.70 -19.82
C LEU A 174 20.07 -2.69 -19.80
N PHE A 175 20.69 -1.80 -19.04
CA PHE A 175 22.15 -1.69 -18.97
C PHE A 175 22.80 -2.90 -18.33
N LEU A 176 22.18 -3.49 -17.30
CA LEU A 176 22.69 -4.72 -16.71
C LEU A 176 22.63 -5.87 -17.72
N ASN A 177 21.55 -5.99 -18.50
CA ASN A 177 21.47 -7.00 -19.56
C ASN A 177 22.50 -6.74 -20.67
N SER A 178 22.80 -5.49 -21.01
CA SER A 178 23.86 -5.17 -21.97
C SER A 178 25.26 -5.53 -21.45
N ALA A 179 25.49 -5.46 -20.13
CA ALA A 179 26.76 -5.82 -19.50
C ALA A 179 26.88 -7.33 -19.20
N MET A 180 25.78 -7.95 -18.78
CA MET A 180 25.66 -9.37 -18.45
C MET A 180 24.36 -9.91 -19.07
N PRO A 181 24.41 -10.45 -20.30
CA PRO A 181 23.22 -10.92 -21.00
C PRO A 181 22.46 -12.02 -20.25
N PHE A 182 21.16 -11.83 -20.08
CA PHE A 182 20.29 -12.86 -19.52
C PHE A 182 19.72 -13.73 -20.64
N ALA A 183 19.82 -15.05 -20.53
CA ALA A 183 19.37 -15.99 -21.57
C ALA A 183 17.88 -15.83 -21.95
N GLU A 184 17.04 -15.42 -21.00
CA GLU A 184 15.60 -15.24 -21.17
C GLU A 184 15.21 -13.82 -21.66
N TYR A 185 16.14 -12.86 -21.66
CA TYR A 185 15.88 -11.47 -22.01
C TYR A 185 16.35 -11.17 -23.44
N THR A 186 15.44 -11.37 -24.39
CA THR A 186 15.70 -11.08 -25.81
C THR A 186 15.33 -9.63 -26.16
N SER A 187 15.91 -9.08 -27.23
CA SER A 187 15.60 -7.73 -27.71
C SER A 187 14.11 -7.52 -28.00
N ALA A 188 13.39 -8.57 -28.38
CA ALA A 188 11.95 -8.53 -28.61
C ALA A 188 11.12 -8.35 -27.33
N LEU A 189 11.65 -8.78 -26.17
CA LEU A 189 10.98 -8.67 -24.87
C LEU A 189 11.31 -7.36 -24.14
N VAL A 190 12.30 -6.60 -24.58
CA VAL A 190 12.69 -5.30 -24.00
C VAL A 190 11.47 -4.39 -23.76
N PRO A 191 10.55 -4.18 -24.71
CA PRO A 191 9.38 -3.32 -24.50
C PRO A 191 8.44 -3.86 -23.41
N VAL A 192 8.22 -5.17 -23.40
CA VAL A 192 7.33 -5.86 -22.47
C VAL A 192 7.88 -5.81 -21.05
N VAL A 193 9.18 -6.11 -20.88
CA VAL A 193 9.82 -6.06 -19.58
C VAL A 193 9.88 -4.63 -19.05
N ALA A 194 10.08 -3.64 -19.94
CA ALA A 194 10.05 -2.24 -19.54
C ALA A 194 8.69 -1.83 -18.97
N PHE A 195 7.62 -2.16 -19.71
CA PHE A 195 6.25 -1.93 -19.25
C PHE A 195 5.94 -2.64 -17.92
N LEU A 196 6.31 -3.91 -17.78
CA LEU A 196 6.10 -4.68 -16.54
C LEU A 196 6.93 -4.14 -15.37
N THR A 197 8.14 -3.65 -15.62
CA THR A 197 8.96 -2.97 -14.59
C THR A 197 8.25 -1.70 -14.12
N GLY A 198 7.64 -0.94 -15.05
CA GLY A 198 6.72 0.16 -14.76
C GLY A 198 5.59 -0.25 -13.82
N MET A 199 4.89 -1.32 -14.18
CA MET A 199 3.75 -1.83 -13.42
C MET A 199 4.13 -2.45 -12.08
N LEU A 200 5.31 -3.05 -11.93
CA LEU A 200 5.71 -3.88 -10.78
C LEU A 200 7.18 -3.62 -10.38
N PRO A 201 7.53 -2.39 -9.95
CA PRO A 201 8.93 -2.01 -9.72
C PRO A 201 9.58 -2.77 -8.55
N ASP A 202 8.83 -3.14 -7.52
CA ASP A 202 9.38 -3.88 -6.38
C ASP A 202 9.84 -5.29 -6.79
N GLN A 203 9.05 -5.97 -7.61
CA GLN A 203 9.40 -7.28 -8.16
C GLN A 203 10.62 -7.17 -9.08
N ALA A 204 10.66 -6.12 -9.90
CA ALA A 204 11.80 -5.84 -10.75
C ALA A 204 13.07 -5.53 -9.93
N MET A 205 12.96 -4.87 -8.77
CA MET A 205 14.06 -4.59 -7.86
C MET A 205 14.57 -5.88 -7.19
N ILE A 206 13.67 -6.75 -6.72
CA ILE A 206 14.04 -8.06 -6.17
C ILE A 206 14.77 -8.89 -7.23
N TYR A 207 14.25 -8.91 -8.47
CA TYR A 207 14.91 -9.54 -9.60
C TYR A 207 16.30 -8.94 -9.86
N LEU A 208 16.42 -7.61 -9.88
CA LEU A 208 17.71 -6.94 -10.10
C LEU A 208 18.73 -7.29 -9.01
N ARG A 209 18.31 -7.29 -7.73
CA ARG A 209 19.17 -7.64 -6.59
C ARG A 209 19.65 -9.09 -6.64
N SER A 210 18.78 -10.04 -7.02
CA SER A 210 19.17 -11.46 -7.10
C SER A 210 20.21 -11.73 -8.20
N ARG A 211 20.35 -10.83 -9.18
CA ARG A 211 21.38 -10.90 -10.23
C ARG A 211 22.71 -10.27 -9.81
N ILE A 212 22.78 -9.56 -8.69
CA ILE A 212 23.98 -8.87 -8.23
C ILE A 212 24.44 -9.50 -6.90
N PRO A 213 25.49 -10.36 -6.92
CA PRO A 213 25.93 -11.12 -5.75
C PRO A 213 26.24 -10.28 -4.50
N MET A 214 26.65 -9.02 -4.69
CA MET A 214 26.94 -8.07 -3.61
C MET A 214 25.74 -7.77 -2.70
N PHE A 215 24.50 -7.98 -3.17
CA PHE A 215 23.27 -7.69 -2.42
C PHE A 215 22.61 -8.93 -1.78
N SER A 216 23.26 -10.09 -1.80
CA SER A 216 22.65 -11.38 -1.39
C SER A 216 22.59 -11.64 0.12
N ALA A 217 23.06 -10.70 0.97
CA ALA A 217 23.26 -10.97 2.39
C ALA A 217 22.40 -10.05 3.27
N VAL A 218 21.36 -10.60 3.91
CA VAL A 218 20.95 -10.18 5.25
C VAL A 218 20.53 -11.39 6.09
N THR A 219 21.07 -11.35 7.31
CA THR A 219 21.19 -12.34 8.38
C THR A 219 19.97 -12.32 9.32
N GLN A 220 19.78 -13.42 10.04
CA GLN A 220 18.87 -13.66 11.18
C GLN A 220 18.18 -12.42 11.77
N SER A 221 16.88 -12.27 11.46
CA SER A 221 15.97 -11.38 12.18
C SER A 221 15.26 -12.16 13.31
N ALA A 222 14.78 -11.45 14.33
CA ALA A 222 13.87 -12.04 15.32
C ALA A 222 12.65 -12.66 14.61
N ALA A 223 11.96 -13.61 15.26
CA ALA A 223 10.77 -14.24 14.69
C ALA A 223 9.75 -13.17 14.31
N GLU A 224 9.63 -12.92 13.01
CA GLU A 224 8.65 -11.99 12.46
C GLU A 224 7.27 -12.59 12.71
N LEU A 225 6.31 -11.78 13.17
CA LEU A 225 4.92 -12.20 13.33
C LEU A 225 4.14 -11.74 12.09
N PRO A 226 4.13 -12.51 10.99
CA PRO A 226 3.58 -12.07 9.72
C PRO A 226 2.08 -11.78 9.82
N LEU A 227 1.64 -10.74 9.09
CA LEU A 227 0.22 -10.41 8.94
C LEU A 227 -0.57 -11.51 8.23
N GLU A 228 0.11 -12.36 7.48
CA GLU A 228 -0.45 -13.55 6.81
C GLU A 228 -1.10 -14.53 7.80
N MET A 229 -0.71 -14.51 9.07
CA MET A 229 -1.32 -15.35 10.09
C MET A 229 -2.67 -14.81 10.59
N ILE A 230 -3.07 -13.60 10.19
CA ILE A 230 -4.36 -13.00 10.55
C ILE A 230 -5.41 -13.42 9.52
N GLU A 231 -6.41 -14.18 9.94
CA GLU A 231 -7.46 -14.68 9.05
C GLU A 231 -8.30 -13.51 8.50
N GLY A 232 -8.53 -13.53 7.19
CA GLY A 232 -9.23 -12.46 6.47
C GLY A 232 -8.31 -11.31 6.00
N VAL A 233 -7.02 -11.32 6.35
CA VAL A 233 -6.02 -10.42 5.75
C VAL A 233 -5.45 -11.08 4.49
N ASN A 234 -5.59 -10.40 3.35
CA ASN A 234 -4.99 -10.83 2.08
C ASN A 234 -3.84 -9.89 1.68
N ALA A 235 -3.19 -10.17 0.55
CA ALA A 235 -2.08 -9.34 0.05
C ALA A 235 -2.47 -7.86 -0.15
N PHE A 236 -3.71 -7.58 -0.56
CA PHE A 236 -4.20 -6.21 -0.67
C PHE A 236 -4.35 -5.55 0.70
N HIS A 237 -4.87 -6.27 1.70
CA HIS A 237 -4.99 -5.76 3.06
C HIS A 237 -3.62 -5.46 3.66
N LYS A 238 -2.63 -6.34 3.45
CA LYS A 238 -1.25 -6.14 3.92
C LYS A 238 -0.63 -4.84 3.38
N VAL A 239 -0.79 -4.57 2.09
CA VAL A 239 -0.29 -3.32 1.49
C VAL A 239 -0.92 -2.09 2.16
N ARG A 240 -2.23 -2.12 2.42
CA ARG A 240 -2.94 -1.00 3.05
C ARG A 240 -2.62 -0.81 4.52
N LEU A 241 -2.35 -1.90 5.23
CA LEU A 241 -1.86 -1.86 6.61
C LEU A 241 -0.42 -1.30 6.66
N GLY A 242 0.46 -1.76 5.76
CA GLY A 242 1.84 -1.26 5.69
C GLY A 242 1.94 0.24 5.40
N GLU A 243 1.00 0.79 4.61
CA GLU A 243 0.94 2.25 4.34
C GLU A 243 0.69 3.11 5.58
N VAL A 244 0.09 2.53 6.62
CA VAL A 244 -0.16 3.20 7.91
C VAL A 244 0.81 2.72 8.99
N GLY A 245 1.92 2.09 8.59
CA GLY A 245 2.98 1.61 9.49
C GLY A 245 2.67 0.30 10.20
N ILE A 246 1.73 -0.50 9.67
CA ILE A 246 1.37 -1.81 10.21
C ILE A 246 2.00 -2.88 9.33
N ASP A 247 3.22 -3.28 9.69
CA ASP A 247 4.02 -4.22 8.89
C ASP A 247 3.92 -5.67 9.40
N ASN A 248 3.63 -5.85 10.69
CA ASN A 248 3.52 -7.14 11.35
C ASN A 248 2.33 -7.19 12.34
N ALA A 249 2.04 -8.38 12.86
CA ALA A 249 0.94 -8.58 13.81
C ALA A 249 1.13 -7.84 15.14
N GLN A 250 2.37 -7.55 15.55
CA GLN A 250 2.61 -6.74 16.75
C GLN A 250 2.12 -5.31 16.54
N ASN A 251 2.51 -4.68 15.43
CA ASN A 251 2.03 -3.33 15.10
C ASN A 251 0.49 -3.30 15.05
N LEU A 252 -0.13 -4.32 14.43
CA LEU A 252 -1.59 -4.41 14.33
C LEU A 252 -2.27 -4.57 15.70
N ALA A 253 -1.70 -5.37 16.60
CA ALA A 253 -2.26 -5.59 17.92
C ALA A 253 -2.17 -4.37 18.85
N GLU A 254 -1.18 -3.50 18.62
CA GLU A 254 -0.96 -2.25 19.35
C GLU A 254 -1.63 -1.04 18.67
N ALA A 255 -2.14 -1.22 17.45
CA ALA A 255 -2.70 -0.14 16.65
C ALA A 255 -3.95 0.50 17.28
N ASN A 256 -4.08 1.82 17.09
CA ASN A 256 -5.28 2.55 17.46
C ASN A 256 -6.39 2.31 16.43
N LEU A 257 -7.49 1.68 16.86
CA LEU A 257 -8.66 1.40 16.00
C LEU A 257 -9.19 2.66 15.28
N VAL A 258 -9.25 3.80 15.98
CA VAL A 258 -9.80 5.05 15.43
C VAL A 258 -8.88 5.60 14.34
N GLU A 259 -7.57 5.52 14.56
CA GLU A 259 -6.58 5.91 13.56
C GLU A 259 -6.66 5.03 12.31
N LEU A 260 -6.78 3.71 12.51
CA LEU A 260 -6.94 2.79 11.39
C LEU A 260 -8.25 3.03 10.62
N LEU A 261 -9.35 3.32 11.31
CA LEU A 261 -10.62 3.68 10.67
C LEU A 261 -10.53 4.94 9.81
N LEU A 262 -9.69 5.89 10.22
CA LEU A 262 -9.47 7.13 9.51
C LEU A 262 -8.60 6.94 8.26
N LYS A 263 -7.50 6.20 8.43
CA LYS A 263 -6.42 6.11 7.44
C LYS A 263 -6.56 4.93 6.48
N THR A 264 -7.44 3.97 6.75
CA THR A 264 -7.63 2.78 5.92
C THR A 264 -9.06 2.69 5.39
N PRO A 265 -9.31 1.91 4.32
CA PRO A 265 -10.65 1.71 3.77
C PRO A 265 -11.45 0.62 4.52
N PHE A 266 -10.95 0.13 5.66
CA PHE A 266 -11.50 -1.02 6.35
C PHE A 266 -12.65 -0.64 7.29
N THR A 267 -13.61 -1.55 7.43
CA THR A 267 -14.75 -1.36 8.35
C THR A 267 -14.33 -1.56 9.81
N ALA A 268 -15.08 -0.96 10.74
CA ALA A 268 -14.84 -1.14 12.17
C ALA A 268 -14.89 -2.61 12.59
N THR A 269 -15.82 -3.38 12.06
CA THR A 269 -15.94 -4.82 12.32
C THR A 269 -14.69 -5.59 11.88
N GLN A 270 -14.17 -5.31 10.67
CA GLN A 270 -12.94 -5.96 10.18
C GLN A 270 -11.73 -5.60 11.04
N LEU A 271 -11.57 -4.32 11.37
CA LEU A 271 -10.42 -3.87 12.16
C LEU A 271 -10.45 -4.40 13.58
N ILE A 272 -11.61 -4.39 14.24
CA ILE A 272 -11.77 -4.97 15.57
C ILE A 272 -11.41 -6.45 15.55
N ASP A 273 -11.87 -7.17 14.54
CA ASP A 273 -11.58 -8.59 14.37
C ASP A 273 -10.09 -8.85 14.19
N TRP A 274 -9.44 -8.14 13.26
CA TRP A 274 -8.01 -8.30 12.97
C TRP A 274 -7.13 -7.90 14.15
N ILE A 275 -7.44 -6.81 14.85
CA ILE A 275 -6.73 -6.41 16.08
C ILE A 275 -6.90 -7.49 17.15
N ALA A 276 -8.11 -8.03 17.33
CA ALA A 276 -8.37 -9.07 18.33
C ALA A 276 -7.65 -10.40 18.01
N GLN A 277 -7.55 -10.77 16.74
CA GLN A 277 -6.74 -11.90 16.28
C GLN A 277 -5.25 -11.64 16.51
N ALA A 278 -4.75 -10.46 16.17
CA ALA A 278 -3.35 -10.09 16.32
C ALA A 278 -2.90 -10.09 17.79
N LYS A 279 -3.74 -9.57 18.69
CA LYS A 279 -3.51 -9.63 20.14
C LYS A 279 -3.42 -11.06 20.66
N LEU A 280 -4.28 -11.97 20.20
CA LEU A 280 -4.16 -13.39 20.56
C LEU A 280 -2.87 -13.99 20.01
N TYR A 281 -2.57 -13.74 18.74
CA TYR A 281 -1.38 -14.28 18.06
C TYR A 281 -0.07 -13.83 18.73
N LEU A 282 0.01 -12.59 19.22
CA LEU A 282 1.18 -12.14 20.00
C LEU A 282 1.45 -12.98 21.25
N LEU A 283 0.39 -13.43 21.92
CA LEU A 283 0.47 -14.12 23.21
C LEU A 283 0.78 -15.61 23.03
N VAL A 284 0.17 -16.25 22.03
CA VAL A 284 0.30 -17.71 21.82
C VAL A 284 1.30 -18.09 20.73
N LYS A 285 1.66 -17.15 19.85
CA LYS A 285 2.64 -17.33 18.77
C LYS A 285 2.38 -18.60 17.96
N ASP A 286 3.30 -19.57 18.00
CA ASP A 286 3.24 -20.81 17.24
C ASP A 286 2.03 -21.69 17.61
N ASP A 287 1.47 -21.54 18.82
CA ASP A 287 0.30 -22.29 19.26
C ASP A 287 -1.04 -21.73 18.72
N ILE A 288 -1.03 -20.64 17.93
CA ILE A 288 -2.26 -20.01 17.41
C ILE A 288 -3.14 -20.97 16.60
N GLY A 289 -2.53 -21.88 15.83
CA GLY A 289 -3.26 -22.88 15.05
C GLY A 289 -4.02 -23.86 15.94
N LYS A 290 -3.47 -24.21 17.10
CA LYS A 290 -4.08 -25.15 18.06
C LYS A 290 -5.33 -24.55 18.68
N LEU A 291 -5.27 -23.28 19.10
CA LEU A 291 -6.43 -22.57 19.66
C LEU A 291 -7.54 -22.36 18.62
N ARG A 292 -7.18 -22.07 17.37
CA ARG A 292 -8.16 -21.94 16.28
C ARG A 292 -8.86 -23.25 15.97
N GLY A 293 -8.16 -24.38 16.07
CA GLY A 293 -8.72 -25.71 15.86
C GLY A 293 -9.91 -26.05 16.77
N ILE A 294 -9.96 -25.45 17.96
CA ILE A 294 -11.06 -25.59 18.93
C ILE A 294 -12.03 -24.40 18.93
N GLY A 295 -11.94 -23.52 17.93
CA GLY A 295 -12.85 -22.38 17.74
C GLY A 295 -12.46 -21.07 18.45
N ILE A 296 -11.30 -21.00 19.09
CA ILE A 296 -10.79 -19.76 19.71
C ILE A 296 -9.98 -18.98 18.68
N ARG A 297 -10.64 -18.05 17.99
CA ARG A 297 -10.02 -17.26 16.91
C ARG A 297 -9.44 -15.93 17.37
N THR A 298 -10.06 -15.28 18.35
CA THR A 298 -9.69 -13.94 18.82
C THR A 298 -9.44 -13.89 20.32
N ILE A 299 -8.74 -12.84 20.79
CA ILE A 299 -8.54 -12.63 22.22
C ILE A 299 -9.87 -12.45 22.98
N LEU A 300 -10.89 -11.93 22.30
CA LEU A 300 -12.22 -11.76 22.88
C LEU A 300 -12.93 -13.10 23.10
N ASP A 301 -12.77 -14.03 22.15
CA ASP A 301 -13.32 -15.38 22.29
C ASP A 301 -12.58 -16.12 23.42
N PHE A 302 -11.25 -16.00 23.49
CA PHE A 302 -10.45 -16.54 24.59
C PHE A 302 -10.93 -16.01 25.95
N MET A 303 -11.10 -14.70 26.09
CA MET A 303 -11.59 -14.08 27.32
C MET A 303 -13.02 -14.48 27.70
N SER A 304 -13.86 -14.83 26.72
CA SER A 304 -15.22 -15.30 27.02
C SER A 304 -15.23 -16.68 27.67
N VAL A 305 -14.27 -17.55 27.31
CA VAL A 305 -14.19 -18.94 27.78
C VAL A 305 -13.27 -19.07 29.00
N ALA A 306 -12.17 -18.32 29.04
CA ALA A 306 -11.13 -18.37 30.07
C ALA A 306 -11.53 -17.77 31.44
N LYS A 307 -12.78 -17.30 31.58
CA LYS A 307 -13.36 -16.88 32.88
C LYS A 307 -13.61 -18.06 33.81
N ASP A 308 -13.85 -19.24 33.24
CA ASP A 308 -14.14 -20.46 33.98
C ASP A 308 -12.86 -21.32 34.06
N PRO A 309 -12.31 -21.55 35.28
CA PRO A 309 -11.11 -22.36 35.46
C PRO A 309 -11.22 -23.77 34.89
N GLU A 310 -12.41 -24.39 34.89
CA GLU A 310 -12.60 -25.73 34.32
C GLU A 310 -12.51 -25.69 32.80
N ARG A 311 -13.06 -24.65 32.17
CA ARG A 311 -12.96 -24.48 30.71
C ARG A 311 -11.55 -24.14 30.26
N LEU A 312 -10.80 -23.38 31.06
CA LEU A 312 -9.38 -23.09 30.78
C LEU A 312 -8.55 -24.38 30.76
N ARG A 313 -8.82 -25.30 31.69
CA ARG A 313 -8.21 -26.64 31.71
C ARG A 313 -8.60 -27.47 30.50
N ALA A 314 -9.87 -27.48 30.14
CA ALA A 314 -10.35 -28.18 28.94
C ALA A 314 -9.66 -27.66 27.67
N ILE A 315 -9.53 -26.33 27.52
CA ILE A 315 -8.79 -25.69 26.42
C ILE A 315 -7.34 -26.15 26.41
N ALA A 316 -6.65 -26.11 27.55
CA ALA A 316 -5.25 -26.51 27.66
C ALA A 316 -5.05 -27.97 27.21
N GLN A 317 -5.94 -28.86 27.62
CA GLN A 317 -5.91 -30.27 27.24
C GLN A 317 -6.23 -30.49 25.75
N GLU A 318 -7.32 -29.91 25.26
CA GLU A 318 -7.79 -30.12 23.90
C GLU A 318 -6.86 -29.47 22.86
N ALA A 319 -6.39 -28.26 23.13
CA ALA A 319 -5.40 -27.58 22.29
C ALA A 319 -3.97 -28.11 22.50
N GLN A 320 -3.70 -28.97 23.49
CA GLN A 320 -2.35 -29.44 23.82
C GLN A 320 -1.36 -28.28 24.07
N VAL A 321 -1.79 -27.32 24.91
CA VAL A 321 -1.02 -26.13 25.31
C VAL A 321 -0.88 -26.12 26.84
N SER A 322 0.20 -25.53 27.35
CA SER A 322 0.44 -25.43 28.79
C SER A 322 -0.68 -24.65 29.52
N GLU A 323 -1.33 -25.30 30.49
CA GLU A 323 -2.33 -24.66 31.37
C GLU A 323 -1.74 -23.46 32.10
N LEU A 324 -0.50 -23.57 32.58
CA LEU A 324 0.21 -22.46 33.24
C LEU A 324 0.39 -21.27 32.30
N ALA A 325 0.78 -21.52 31.05
CA ALA A 325 0.95 -20.45 30.06
C ALA A 325 -0.38 -19.75 29.76
N LEU A 326 -1.46 -20.51 29.56
CA LEU A 326 -2.79 -19.95 29.35
C LEU A 326 -3.32 -19.20 30.57
N GLY A 327 -3.03 -19.66 31.79
CA GLY A 327 -3.36 -18.96 33.03
C GLY A 327 -2.64 -17.61 33.19
N LEU A 328 -1.36 -17.55 32.84
CA LEU A 328 -0.59 -16.30 32.81
C LEU A 328 -1.15 -15.33 31.78
N ILE A 329 -1.48 -15.82 30.58
CA ILE A 329 -2.12 -15.04 29.52
C ILE A 329 -3.46 -14.49 30.00
N GLN A 330 -4.32 -15.33 30.59
CA GLN A 330 -5.64 -14.94 31.10
C GLN A 330 -5.54 -13.83 32.15
N THR A 331 -4.59 -13.95 33.09
CA THR A 331 -4.36 -12.94 34.12
C THR A 331 -3.90 -11.61 33.52
N GLY A 332 -2.96 -11.65 32.58
CA GLY A 332 -2.45 -10.44 31.91
C GLY A 332 -3.53 -9.75 31.06
N VAL A 333 -4.30 -10.52 30.31
CA VAL A 333 -5.35 -10.00 29.42
C VAL A 333 -6.53 -9.44 30.20
N ALA A 334 -6.87 -10.02 31.35
CA ALA A 334 -7.93 -9.50 32.23
C ALA A 334 -7.62 -8.09 32.76
N GLN A 335 -6.35 -7.72 32.85
CA GLN A 335 -5.89 -6.40 33.29
C GLN A 335 -5.64 -5.43 32.11
N ASP A 336 -5.69 -5.91 30.87
CA ASP A 336 -5.44 -5.10 29.69
C ASP A 336 -6.68 -4.26 29.32
N ALA A 337 -6.58 -2.95 29.58
CA ALA A 337 -7.60 -1.97 29.23
C ALA A 337 -7.89 -1.92 27.72
N SER A 338 -6.91 -2.21 26.87
CA SER A 338 -7.07 -2.20 25.41
C SER A 338 -7.96 -3.33 24.92
N VAL A 339 -7.86 -4.53 25.52
CA VAL A 339 -8.72 -5.68 25.21
C VAL A 339 -10.15 -5.44 25.67
N THR A 340 -10.30 -4.90 26.88
CA THR A 340 -11.62 -4.52 27.43
C THR A 340 -12.32 -3.50 26.53
N ARG A 341 -11.60 -2.45 26.10
CA ARG A 341 -12.10 -1.43 25.18
C ARG A 341 -12.50 -2.02 23.83
N LEU A 342 -11.70 -2.94 23.29
CA LEU A 342 -11.98 -3.61 22.03
C LEU A 342 -13.27 -4.45 22.08
N GLY A 343 -13.51 -5.16 23.20
CA GLY A 343 -14.75 -5.91 23.44
C GLY A 343 -15.99 -5.02 23.54
N TYR A 344 -15.86 -3.85 24.17
CA TYR A 344 -16.93 -2.85 24.23
C TYR A 344 -17.34 -2.37 22.83
N PHE A 345 -16.36 -2.06 21.96
CA PHE A 345 -16.64 -1.65 20.58
C PHE A 345 -17.35 -2.75 19.77
N ARG A 346 -16.91 -4.01 19.90
CA ARG A 346 -17.57 -5.16 19.24
C ARG A 346 -19.04 -5.27 19.63
N THR A 347 -19.34 -5.12 20.92
CA THR A 347 -20.69 -5.26 21.47
C THR A 347 -21.62 -4.15 20.97
N ARG A 348 -21.15 -2.90 20.97
CA ARG A 348 -21.94 -1.75 20.46
C ARG A 348 -22.31 -1.88 18.98
N LEU A 349 -21.36 -2.29 18.15
CA LEU A 349 -21.61 -2.50 16.72
C LEU A 349 -22.64 -3.60 16.48
N GLY A 350 -22.57 -4.69 17.26
CA GLY A 350 -23.54 -5.79 17.18
C GLY A 350 -24.97 -5.37 17.51
N ALA A 351 -25.15 -4.57 18.58
CA ALA A 351 -26.48 -4.10 19.01
C ALA A 351 -27.17 -3.20 17.96
N LEU A 352 -26.41 -2.36 17.26
CA LEU A 352 -26.93 -1.48 16.21
C LEU A 352 -27.30 -2.21 14.92
N GLY A 353 -26.53 -3.22 14.53
CA GLY A 353 -26.87 -4.06 13.38
C GLY A 353 -28.22 -4.76 13.56
N GLN A 354 -28.54 -5.17 14.79
CA GLN A 354 -29.85 -5.74 15.15
C GLN A 354 -30.96 -4.68 15.14
N ALA A 355 -30.70 -3.48 15.65
CA ALA A 355 -31.67 -2.38 15.65
C ALA A 355 -32.04 -1.90 14.23
N GLU A 356 -31.07 -1.80 13.31
CA GLU A 356 -31.35 -1.44 11.91
C GLU A 356 -32.15 -2.52 11.15
N GLN A 357 -31.95 -3.80 11.48
CA GLN A 357 -32.73 -4.90 10.90
C GLN A 357 -34.18 -4.88 11.38
N LEU A 358 -34.42 -4.52 12.64
CA LEU A 358 -35.76 -4.39 13.22
C LEU A 358 -36.54 -3.17 12.70
N LEU A 359 -35.86 -2.11 12.25
CA LEU A 359 -36.49 -0.93 11.66
C LEU A 359 -36.81 -1.08 10.16
N LYS A 360 -36.22 -2.07 9.49
CA LYS A 360 -36.44 -2.38 8.06
C LYS A 360 -37.40 -3.56 7.84
N ALA A 361 -37.74 -4.29 8.89
CA ALA A 361 -38.78 -5.32 8.93
C ALA A 361 -40.11 -4.68 9.35
#